data_AF-A0A101EFF5-F1
#
_entry.id   AF-A0A101EFF5-F1
#
_cell.length_a   1.000
_cell.length_b   1.000
_cell.length_c   1.000
_cell.angle_alpha   90.00
_cell.angle_beta   90.00
_cell.angle_gamma   90.00
#
_symmetry.space_group_name_H-M   'P 1'
#
loop_
_entity.id
_entity.type
_entity.pdbx_description
1 polymer ?
#
loop_
_entity_poly.entity_id
_entity_poly.type
_entity_poly.pdbx_seq_one_letter_code
_entity_poly.pdbx_strand_id
1 'polypeptide(L)'
;MKRFTLAILALIGLFSFTPAFASNPFVDVPLNHWAYDAVSKLAADGIVIGYPDGTFQGTKPITRYEMAMVVARALAKVDETKASKEDLGLLKKLVVEFQDELNALGVKVDGIEERLAAVERNLNGFAFSGSLEIDFYWNGGDYFNENGNYQDAQVEEAYIHISKQVDSNVSVHFRLEAETGNLIAGRAYANVLFPWGIAMTIGRWAFDWEAERGLYADNDALLTDRAYSPIIYFNRRTGSVDFAFYYAYFDPDELAEYGGRLDFFVGDNRLRLGLFYMGWTTAPGTALDPFVYGADFTFNFAEGFRAYGQYISEDLGGAVNVLGTLVDNPVIYKLGLSVDQSVLNFTSVTAEYVKMERGAFYTDRTSQPYGYLEAQGFLIDTSEFPGEPVSPVLSGYIADDVDIFFLKLTQQWSDKVATVQRYYSFDYKGRDLPDAKSFAFSFLYQYTPSLSFELGYQQVDWSSGFDIRQDESRINLTTYITF
;
A
#
# COMPACT_ATOMS: atom_id res chain seq x y z
N MET A 1 2.68 82.47 4.15
CA MET A 1 3.44 81.50 3.32
C MET A 1 2.95 80.08 3.64
N LYS A 2 2.61 79.27 2.62
CA LYS A 2 2.49 77.79 2.57
C LYS A 2 1.60 77.13 3.67
N ARG A 3 0.32 76.81 3.43
CA ARG A 3 -0.29 75.54 2.91
C ARG A 3 0.39 74.25 3.46
N PHE A 4 -0.28 73.25 4.03
CA PHE A 4 -1.60 72.66 3.73
C PHE A 4 -2.25 71.99 4.97
N THR A 5 -3.57 72.18 5.06
CA THR A 5 -4.61 71.67 5.98
C THR A 5 -5.06 70.25 5.58
N LEU A 6 -5.13 69.27 6.51
CA LEU A 6 -6.19 68.95 7.50
C LEU A 6 -7.28 68.01 6.96
N ALA A 7 -7.44 66.92 7.71
CA ALA A 7 -8.35 65.82 7.53
C ALA A 7 -9.63 65.98 8.36
N ILE A 8 -10.58 65.09 8.09
CA ILE A 8 -11.70 64.62 8.92
C ILE A 8 -13.02 65.41 8.80
N LEU A 9 -13.97 64.79 8.08
CA LEU A 9 -15.36 64.60 8.53
C LEU A 9 -16.04 63.57 7.59
N ALA A 10 -16.14 62.33 8.06
CA ALA A 10 -16.76 61.20 7.36
C ALA A 10 -17.87 60.62 8.26
N LEU A 11 -19.11 60.70 7.77
CA LEU A 11 -20.41 60.11 8.19
C LEU A 11 -21.49 61.21 7.97
N ILE A 12 -22.60 61.11 7.23
CA ILE A 12 -23.44 60.04 6.66
C ILE A 12 -24.18 60.64 5.46
N GLY A 13 -24.39 59.87 4.39
CA GLY A 13 -25.46 60.13 3.43
C GLY A 13 -25.09 59.87 1.98
N LEU A 14 -25.23 58.62 1.53
CA LEU A 14 -25.86 58.20 0.26
C LEU A 14 -25.52 56.73 0.00
N PHE A 15 -26.39 55.85 0.47
CA PHE A 15 -26.58 54.55 -0.19
C PHE A 15 -27.19 54.85 -1.56
N SER A 16 -26.34 55.02 -2.57
CA SER A 16 -26.76 54.90 -3.95
C SER A 16 -26.57 53.44 -4.33
N PHE A 17 -27.63 52.65 -4.19
CA PHE A 17 -27.78 51.40 -4.92
C PHE A 17 -27.87 51.79 -6.40
N THR A 18 -26.73 51.91 -7.07
CA THR A 18 -26.74 51.88 -8.54
C THR A 18 -26.96 50.42 -8.90
N PRO A 19 -28.08 50.04 -9.53
CA PRO A 19 -28.09 48.78 -10.24
C PRO A 19 -26.95 48.88 -11.25
N ALA A 20 -25.93 48.03 -11.09
CA ALA A 20 -24.99 47.80 -12.16
C ALA A 20 -25.83 47.19 -13.28
N PHE A 21 -26.32 48.01 -14.20
CA PHE A 21 -26.71 47.52 -15.51
C PHE A 21 -25.45 46.84 -16.05
N ALA A 22 -25.49 45.51 -16.13
CA ALA A 22 -24.45 44.75 -16.78
C ALA A 22 -24.32 45.34 -18.20
N SER A 23 -23.24 46.09 -18.42
CA SER A 23 -22.88 46.54 -19.75
C SER A 23 -22.81 45.29 -20.62
N ASN A 24 -23.57 45.26 -21.72
CA ASN A 24 -23.48 44.17 -22.67
C ASN A 24 -21.99 43.93 -23.01
N PRO A 25 -21.42 42.75 -22.72
CA PRO A 25 -19.99 42.54 -22.84
C PRO A 25 -19.51 42.60 -24.30
N PHE A 26 -20.39 42.37 -25.28
CA PHE A 26 -20.05 42.38 -26.70
C PHE A 26 -21.09 43.10 -27.56
N VAL A 27 -20.64 44.04 -28.40
CA VAL A 27 -21.53 44.90 -29.20
C VAL A 27 -22.30 44.14 -30.29
N ASP A 28 -21.78 42.99 -30.71
CA ASP A 28 -22.33 42.11 -31.76
C ASP A 28 -23.16 40.94 -31.21
N VAL A 29 -23.41 40.91 -29.90
CA VAL A 29 -24.33 39.95 -29.25
C VAL A 29 -25.47 40.74 -28.60
N PRO A 30 -26.55 41.07 -29.33
CA PRO A 30 -27.69 41.80 -28.78
C PRO A 30 -28.43 41.01 -27.68
N LEU A 31 -29.14 41.72 -26.80
CA LEU A 31 -29.95 41.14 -25.70
C LEU A 31 -30.97 40.08 -26.14
N ASN A 32 -31.47 40.15 -27.38
CA ASN A 32 -32.42 39.20 -27.94
C ASN A 32 -31.75 38.05 -28.72
N HIS A 33 -30.42 37.96 -28.71
CA HIS A 33 -29.69 36.89 -29.36
C HIS A 33 -29.73 35.62 -28.50
N TRP A 34 -29.95 34.44 -29.12
CA TRP A 34 -30.07 33.16 -28.40
C TRP A 34 -28.86 32.82 -27.54
N ALA A 35 -27.66 33.27 -27.95
CA ALA A 35 -26.40 33.04 -27.24
C ALA A 35 -26.11 34.08 -26.16
N TYR A 36 -26.94 35.13 -26.03
CA TYR A 36 -26.65 36.28 -25.17
C TYR A 36 -26.38 35.85 -23.72
N ASP A 37 -27.26 35.05 -23.13
CA ASP A 37 -27.14 34.62 -21.74
C ASP A 37 -25.89 33.76 -21.50
N ALA A 38 -25.62 32.82 -22.40
CA ALA A 38 -24.47 31.92 -22.29
C ALA A 38 -23.15 32.67 -22.44
N VAL A 39 -23.03 33.50 -23.48
CA VAL A 39 -21.82 34.29 -23.76
C VAL A 39 -21.58 35.32 -22.67
N SER A 40 -22.63 35.98 -22.19
CA SER A 40 -22.51 36.96 -21.11
C SER A 40 -22.05 36.33 -19.80
N LYS A 41 -22.56 35.15 -19.46
CA LYS A 41 -22.14 34.40 -18.27
C LYS A 41 -20.67 33.99 -18.37
N LEU A 42 -20.27 33.41 -19.49
CA LEU A 42 -18.88 32.99 -19.73
C LEU A 42 -17.90 34.18 -19.75
N ALA A 43 -18.34 35.34 -20.25
CA ALA A 43 -17.54 36.56 -20.23
C ALA A 43 -17.40 37.13 -18.82
N ALA A 44 -18.49 37.14 -18.03
CA ALA A 44 -18.46 37.56 -16.63
C ALA A 44 -17.52 36.69 -15.78
N ASP A 45 -17.45 35.39 -16.08
CA ASP A 45 -16.56 34.44 -15.42
C ASP A 45 -15.12 34.49 -15.95
N GLY A 46 -14.85 35.32 -16.97
CA GLY A 46 -13.54 35.47 -17.60
C GLY A 46 -13.10 34.28 -18.45
N ILE A 47 -14.03 33.38 -18.79
CA ILE A 47 -13.78 32.18 -19.59
C ILE A 47 -13.68 32.55 -21.07
N VAL A 48 -14.62 33.36 -21.55
CA VAL A 48 -14.63 33.93 -22.90
C VAL A 48 -14.12 35.37 -22.84
N ILE A 49 -13.17 35.69 -23.71
CA ILE A 49 -12.67 37.06 -23.89
C ILE A 49 -12.87 37.39 -25.37
N GLY A 50 -13.59 38.48 -25.65
CA GLY A 50 -13.81 38.96 -27.01
C GLY A 50 -12.59 39.67 -27.58
N TYR A 51 -12.80 40.33 -28.71
CA TYR A 51 -11.76 41.03 -29.45
C TYR A 51 -11.54 42.46 -28.91
N PRO A 52 -10.37 43.07 -29.19
CA PRO A 52 -10.06 44.44 -28.73
C PRO A 52 -11.05 45.52 -29.22
N ASP A 53 -11.82 45.23 -30.27
CA ASP A 53 -12.87 46.11 -30.81
C ASP A 53 -14.21 45.98 -30.06
N GLY A 54 -14.29 45.14 -29.02
CA GLY A 54 -15.49 44.93 -28.21
C GLY A 54 -16.48 43.93 -28.80
N THR A 55 -16.08 43.13 -29.78
CA THR A 55 -16.92 42.09 -30.42
C THR A 55 -16.63 40.68 -29.91
N PHE A 56 -17.59 39.76 -30.02
CA PHE A 56 -17.44 38.32 -29.78
C PHE A 56 -17.08 37.55 -31.07
N GLN A 57 -17.57 38.03 -32.21
CA GLN A 57 -17.43 37.43 -33.55
C GLN A 57 -17.96 35.99 -33.63
N GLY A 58 -19.15 35.72 -33.10
CA GLY A 58 -19.71 34.37 -32.97
C GLY A 58 -19.96 33.60 -34.29
N THR A 59 -19.86 34.25 -35.45
CA THR A 59 -19.96 33.63 -36.78
C THR A 59 -18.60 33.26 -37.38
N LYS A 60 -17.50 33.73 -36.77
CA LYS A 60 -16.14 33.41 -37.20
C LYS A 60 -15.78 31.99 -36.75
N PRO A 61 -15.20 31.15 -37.63
CA PRO A 61 -14.64 29.87 -37.22
C PRO A 61 -13.57 30.07 -36.15
N ILE A 62 -13.69 29.34 -35.05
CA ILE A 62 -12.68 29.32 -33.98
C ILE A 62 -11.58 28.31 -34.30
N THR A 63 -10.34 28.64 -33.98
CA THR A 63 -9.21 27.71 -34.07
C THR A 63 -9.19 26.74 -32.89
N ARG A 64 -8.55 25.57 -33.06
CA ARG A 64 -8.40 24.60 -31.96
C ARG A 64 -7.68 25.20 -30.74
N TYR A 65 -6.68 26.05 -30.95
CA TYR A 65 -5.98 26.76 -29.88
C TYR A 65 -6.86 27.77 -29.12
N GLU A 66 -7.69 28.54 -29.83
CA GLU A 66 -8.64 29.45 -29.19
C GLU A 66 -9.67 28.67 -28.34
N MET A 67 -10.12 27.51 -28.82
CA MET A 67 -10.99 26.63 -28.04
C MET A 67 -10.28 26.04 -26.82
N ALA A 68 -9.03 25.57 -26.97
CA ALA A 68 -8.23 25.06 -25.86
C ALA A 68 -8.00 26.13 -24.77
N MET A 69 -7.82 27.40 -25.15
CA MET A 69 -7.75 28.50 -24.18
C MET A 69 -9.06 28.72 -23.40
N VAL A 70 -10.21 28.58 -24.06
CA VAL A 70 -11.52 28.64 -23.40
C VAL A 70 -11.65 27.49 -22.40
N VAL A 71 -11.27 26.27 -22.79
CA VAL A 71 -11.26 25.08 -21.92
C VAL A 71 -10.33 25.31 -20.72
N ALA A 72 -9.10 25.79 -20.95
CA ALA A 72 -8.12 26.07 -19.89
C ALA A 72 -8.65 27.07 -18.84
N ARG A 73 -9.37 28.12 -19.27
CA ARG A 73 -9.95 29.11 -18.36
C ARG A 73 -11.17 28.56 -17.62
N ALA A 74 -11.99 27.76 -18.29
CA ALA A 74 -13.10 27.06 -17.65
C ALA A 74 -12.57 26.16 -16.51
N LEU A 75 -11.51 25.39 -16.77
CA LEU A 75 -10.85 24.54 -15.78
C LEU A 75 -10.36 25.30 -14.54
N ALA A 76 -9.86 26.53 -14.71
CA ALA A 76 -9.41 27.36 -13.61
C ALA A 76 -10.56 27.94 -12.75
N LYS A 77 -11.81 27.85 -13.20
CA LYS A 77 -12.98 28.47 -12.58
C LYS A 77 -14.01 27.47 -12.03
N VAL A 78 -13.91 26.19 -12.37
CA VAL A 78 -14.83 25.16 -11.87
C VAL A 78 -14.66 24.99 -10.35
N ASP A 79 -15.74 25.26 -9.60
CA ASP A 79 -15.85 25.03 -8.16
C ASP A 79 -16.34 23.60 -7.90
N GLU A 80 -15.47 22.80 -7.27
CA GLU A 80 -15.64 21.36 -6.99
C GLU A 80 -16.88 21.03 -6.17
N THR A 81 -17.40 22.00 -5.40
CA THR A 81 -18.57 21.79 -4.53
C THR A 81 -19.91 22.05 -5.20
N LYS A 82 -19.91 22.55 -6.45
CA LYS A 82 -21.13 23.02 -7.15
C LYS A 82 -21.34 22.42 -8.54
N ALA A 83 -20.33 21.79 -9.15
CA ALA A 83 -20.43 21.23 -10.50
C ALA A 83 -21.19 19.88 -10.51
N SER A 84 -22.06 19.67 -11.50
CA SER A 84 -22.77 18.40 -11.66
C SER A 84 -21.89 17.32 -12.30
N LYS A 85 -22.24 16.04 -12.11
CA LYS A 85 -21.51 14.90 -12.71
C LYS A 85 -21.50 14.96 -14.25
N GLU A 86 -22.59 15.44 -14.84
CA GLU A 86 -22.72 15.59 -16.29
C GLU A 86 -21.77 16.67 -16.83
N ASP A 87 -21.67 17.80 -16.14
CA ASP A 87 -20.78 18.90 -16.51
C ASP A 87 -19.30 18.49 -16.43
N LEU A 88 -18.92 17.74 -15.39
CA LEU A 88 -17.56 17.20 -15.24
C LEU A 88 -17.23 16.16 -16.31
N GLY A 89 -18.18 15.31 -16.70
CA GLY A 89 -18.03 14.36 -17.80
C GLY A 89 -17.84 15.04 -19.16
N LEU A 90 -18.59 16.12 -19.42
CA LEU A 90 -18.42 16.95 -20.63
C LEU A 90 -17.06 17.64 -20.65
N LEU A 91 -16.62 18.16 -19.50
CA LEU A 91 -15.32 18.79 -19.34
C LEU A 91 -14.17 17.80 -19.61
N LYS A 92 -14.27 16.54 -19.12
CA LYS A 92 -13.32 15.47 -19.44
C LYS A 92 -13.21 15.24 -20.94
N LYS A 93 -14.34 15.13 -21.63
CA LYS A 93 -14.36 14.91 -23.08
C LYS A 93 -13.63 16.04 -23.82
N LEU A 94 -13.84 17.29 -23.39
CA LEU A 94 -13.13 18.45 -23.96
C LEU A 94 -11.64 18.41 -23.65
N VAL A 95 -11.25 18.05 -22.43
CA VAL A 95 -9.84 17.95 -22.03
C VAL A 95 -9.10 16.89 -22.84
N VAL A 96 -9.72 15.73 -23.07
CA VAL A 96 -9.17 14.67 -23.90
C VAL A 96 -9.07 15.11 -25.36
N GLU A 97 -10.11 15.76 -25.89
CA GLU A 97 -10.16 16.22 -27.29
C GLU A 97 -9.09 17.29 -27.61
N PHE A 98 -8.70 18.10 -26.61
CA PHE A 98 -7.74 19.21 -26.75
C PHE A 98 -6.45 18.99 -25.96
N GLN A 99 -6.09 17.74 -25.67
CA GLN A 99 -4.96 17.39 -24.80
C GLN A 99 -3.64 17.97 -25.30
N ASP A 100 -3.36 17.83 -26.60
CA ASP A 100 -2.12 18.32 -27.21
C ASP A 100 -1.99 19.84 -27.11
N GLU A 101 -3.09 20.58 -27.36
CA GLU A 101 -3.12 22.03 -27.24
C GLU A 101 -3.01 22.50 -25.79
N LEU A 102 -3.66 21.82 -24.84
CA LEU A 102 -3.58 22.14 -23.42
C LEU A 102 -2.16 21.94 -22.87
N ASN A 103 -1.48 20.87 -23.31
CA ASN A 103 -0.08 20.61 -22.98
C ASN A 103 0.84 21.70 -23.55
N ALA A 104 0.61 22.12 -24.80
CA ALA A 104 1.35 23.22 -25.40
C ALA A 104 1.12 24.58 -24.69
N LEU A 105 -0.04 24.76 -24.06
CA LEU A 105 -0.36 25.91 -23.22
C LEU A 105 0.19 25.82 -21.79
N GLY A 106 0.85 24.71 -21.42
CA GLY A 106 1.40 24.49 -20.08
C GLY A 106 0.35 24.20 -19.00
N VAL A 107 -0.86 23.79 -19.40
CA VAL A 107 -1.94 23.42 -18.48
C VAL A 107 -1.73 21.98 -18.04
N LYS A 108 -1.46 21.75 -16.75
CA LYS A 108 -1.36 20.39 -16.20
C LYS A 108 -2.74 19.73 -16.20
N VAL A 109 -2.88 18.63 -16.94
CA VAL A 109 -4.13 17.86 -17.07
C VAL A 109 -4.29 16.83 -15.94
N ASP A 110 -3.18 16.40 -15.35
CA ASP A 110 -3.10 15.32 -14.35
C ASP A 110 -4.05 15.52 -13.15
N GLY A 111 -4.21 16.76 -12.69
CA GLY A 111 -5.08 17.07 -11.56
C GLY A 111 -6.58 16.85 -11.83
N ILE A 112 -7.03 16.73 -13.08
CA ILE A 112 -8.44 16.54 -13.43
C ILE A 112 -8.84 15.07 -13.37
N GLU A 113 -7.93 14.17 -13.73
CA GLU A 113 -8.13 12.72 -13.59
C GLU A 113 -8.26 12.36 -12.11
N GLU A 114 -7.43 12.95 -11.24
CA GLU A 114 -7.55 12.82 -9.78
C GLU A 114 -8.88 13.37 -9.24
N ARG A 115 -9.32 14.55 -9.72
CA ARG A 115 -10.59 15.19 -9.32
C ARG A 115 -11.81 14.39 -9.76
N LEU A 116 -11.81 13.86 -10.98
CA LEU A 116 -12.91 13.05 -11.47
C LEU A 116 -12.94 11.68 -10.79
N ALA A 117 -11.78 11.06 -10.54
CA ALA A 117 -11.70 9.83 -9.76
C ALA A 117 -12.28 10.02 -8.35
N ALA A 118 -12.06 11.18 -7.72
CA ALA A 118 -12.69 11.51 -6.43
C ALA A 118 -14.23 11.65 -6.53
N VAL A 119 -14.77 12.12 -7.65
CA VAL A 119 -16.23 12.24 -7.88
C VAL A 119 -16.87 10.93 -8.36
N GLU A 120 -16.19 10.13 -9.19
CA GLU A 120 -16.64 8.82 -9.68
C GLU A 120 -16.61 7.75 -8.57
N ARG A 121 -15.68 7.85 -7.61
CA ARG A 121 -15.68 7.10 -6.34
C ARG A 121 -16.94 7.33 -5.49
N ASN A 122 -17.80 8.30 -5.83
CA ASN A 122 -19.03 8.63 -5.11
C ASN A 122 -20.31 8.11 -5.79
N LEU A 123 -20.27 6.95 -6.47
CA LEU A 123 -21.51 6.21 -6.77
C LEU A 123 -22.12 5.70 -5.45
N ASN A 124 -23.18 6.35 -4.97
CA ASN A 124 -23.85 6.11 -3.67
C ASN A 124 -22.93 6.20 -2.42
N GLY A 125 -21.79 6.88 -2.55
CA GLY A 125 -20.75 7.00 -1.53
C GLY A 125 -19.87 5.75 -1.37
N PHE A 126 -19.95 4.78 -2.27
CA PHE A 126 -19.09 3.59 -2.29
C PHE A 126 -18.05 3.69 -3.40
N ALA A 127 -16.79 3.55 -3.03
CA ALA A 127 -15.66 3.38 -3.93
C ALA A 127 -15.35 1.89 -4.07
N PHE A 128 -15.16 1.45 -5.31
CA PHE A 128 -14.79 0.08 -5.65
C PHE A 128 -13.38 0.10 -6.23
N SER A 129 -12.59 -0.87 -5.82
CA SER A 129 -11.33 -1.22 -6.47
C SER A 129 -11.12 -2.71 -6.36
N GLY A 130 -10.10 -3.26 -7.00
CA GLY A 130 -9.81 -4.68 -6.84
C GLY A 130 -8.54 -5.09 -7.54
N SER A 131 -8.18 -6.34 -7.31
CA SER A 131 -7.06 -6.98 -7.99
C SER A 131 -7.45 -8.40 -8.39
N LEU A 132 -6.94 -8.80 -9.55
CA LEU A 132 -6.95 -10.17 -10.03
C LEU A 132 -5.53 -10.55 -10.41
N GLU A 133 -5.02 -11.61 -9.81
CA GLU A 133 -3.73 -12.21 -10.06
C GLU A 133 -3.96 -13.63 -10.58
N ILE A 134 -3.45 -13.87 -11.79
CA ILE A 134 -3.51 -15.18 -12.43
C ILE A 134 -2.08 -15.63 -12.64
N ASP A 135 -1.73 -16.79 -12.10
CA ASP A 135 -0.42 -17.38 -12.24
C ASP A 135 -0.46 -18.64 -13.12
N PHE A 136 0.49 -18.70 -14.05
CA PHE A 136 0.74 -19.87 -14.86
C PHE A 136 2.13 -20.37 -14.52
N TYR A 137 2.25 -21.58 -13.99
CA TYR A 137 3.54 -22.10 -13.54
C TYR A 137 3.91 -23.43 -14.20
N TRP A 138 5.22 -23.62 -14.34
CA TRP A 138 5.87 -24.82 -14.80
C TRP A 138 6.90 -25.23 -13.76
N ASN A 139 6.67 -26.37 -13.14
CA ASN A 139 7.46 -26.87 -12.04
C ASN A 139 8.39 -27.99 -12.51
N GLY A 140 9.59 -28.04 -11.94
CA GLY A 140 10.56 -29.12 -12.14
C GLY A 140 11.25 -29.46 -10.83
N GLY A 141 11.33 -30.75 -10.52
CA GLY A 141 11.84 -31.26 -9.23
C GLY A 141 10.71 -31.80 -8.34
N ASP A 142 11.06 -32.67 -7.40
CA ASP A 142 10.15 -33.45 -6.59
C ASP A 142 9.29 -32.61 -5.60
N TYR A 143 9.73 -31.42 -5.16
CA TYR A 143 9.07 -30.53 -4.20
C TYR A 143 7.81 -29.98 -4.81
N PHE A 144 7.95 -29.40 -6.00
CA PHE A 144 6.80 -28.91 -6.74
C PHE A 144 6.00 -30.04 -7.44
N ASN A 145 6.51 -31.28 -7.43
CA ASN A 145 5.83 -32.47 -7.98
C ASN A 145 4.94 -33.22 -6.96
N GLU A 146 4.82 -32.77 -5.71
CA GLU A 146 4.16 -33.56 -4.64
C GLU A 146 2.73 -34.00 -4.98
N ASN A 147 2.02 -33.23 -5.81
CA ASN A 147 0.68 -33.52 -6.30
C ASN A 147 0.62 -33.96 -7.78
N GLY A 148 1.76 -34.10 -8.47
CA GLY A 148 1.85 -34.47 -9.89
C GLY A 148 1.51 -33.37 -10.90
N ASN A 149 1.35 -32.13 -10.45
CA ASN A 149 1.01 -30.98 -11.29
C ASN A 149 2.27 -30.27 -11.82
N TYR A 150 2.80 -30.75 -12.94
CA TYR A 150 3.97 -30.16 -13.62
C TYR A 150 3.69 -28.80 -14.26
N GLN A 151 2.43 -28.56 -14.64
CA GLN A 151 1.98 -27.35 -15.31
C GLN A 151 0.56 -27.07 -14.83
N ASP A 152 0.32 -25.88 -14.31
CA ASP A 152 -1.02 -25.48 -13.90
C ASP A 152 -1.27 -23.99 -14.17
N ALA A 153 -2.53 -23.62 -14.10
CA ALA A 153 -2.97 -22.24 -14.12
C ALA A 153 -3.90 -22.02 -12.92
N GLN A 154 -3.50 -21.16 -12.00
CA GLN A 154 -4.29 -20.86 -10.83
C GLN A 154 -4.55 -19.37 -10.68
N VAL A 155 -5.67 -19.05 -10.05
CA VAL A 155 -5.97 -17.70 -9.61
C VAL A 155 -5.40 -17.58 -8.20
N GLU A 156 -4.30 -16.85 -8.06
CA GLU A 156 -3.63 -16.63 -6.76
C GLU A 156 -4.47 -15.70 -5.89
N GLU A 157 -4.90 -14.58 -6.48
CA GLU A 157 -5.69 -13.59 -5.80
C GLU A 157 -6.82 -13.10 -6.68
N ALA A 158 -8.04 -13.10 -6.16
CA ALA A 158 -9.18 -12.46 -6.83
C ALA A 158 -10.06 -11.78 -5.78
N TYR A 159 -9.96 -10.46 -5.70
CA TYR A 159 -10.70 -9.70 -4.71
C TYR A 159 -11.20 -8.35 -5.18
N ILE A 160 -12.31 -7.95 -4.57
CA ILE A 160 -12.93 -6.64 -4.74
C ILE A 160 -12.90 -5.93 -3.39
N HIS A 161 -12.29 -4.77 -3.37
CA HIS A 161 -12.38 -3.80 -2.29
C HIS A 161 -13.59 -2.89 -2.49
N ILE A 162 -14.32 -2.69 -1.40
CA ILE A 162 -15.45 -1.78 -1.32
C ILE A 162 -15.19 -0.89 -0.12
N SER A 163 -15.08 0.42 -0.33
CA SER A 163 -14.88 1.39 0.74
C SER A 163 -15.93 2.48 0.69
N LYS A 164 -16.26 3.06 1.85
CA LYS A 164 -17.16 4.19 1.96
C LYS A 164 -16.71 5.12 3.07
N GLN A 165 -16.61 6.40 2.73
CA GLN A 165 -16.54 7.47 3.72
C GLN A 165 -17.96 7.76 4.22
N VAL A 166 -18.19 7.49 5.50
CA VAL A 166 -19.49 7.73 6.15
C VAL A 166 -19.59 9.20 6.54
N ASP A 167 -18.53 9.74 7.14
CA ASP A 167 -18.34 11.16 7.45
C ASP A 167 -16.83 11.49 7.54
N SER A 168 -16.46 12.65 8.09
CA SER A 168 -15.05 13.07 8.20
C SER A 168 -14.22 12.24 9.18
N ASN A 169 -14.85 11.45 10.04
CA ASN A 169 -14.22 10.68 11.11
C ASN A 169 -14.40 9.17 10.93
N VAL A 170 -15.40 8.72 10.15
CA VAL A 170 -15.74 7.30 10.03
C VAL A 170 -15.66 6.84 8.57
N SER A 171 -14.92 5.75 8.36
CA SER A 171 -14.87 5.02 7.09
C SER A 171 -15.12 3.54 7.31
N VAL A 172 -15.73 2.88 6.33
CA VAL A 172 -15.98 1.43 6.33
C VAL A 172 -15.37 0.79 5.10
N HIS A 173 -14.84 -0.42 5.27
CA HIS A 173 -14.07 -1.14 4.26
C HIS A 173 -14.44 -2.62 4.26
N PHE A 174 -14.63 -3.17 3.07
CA PHE A 174 -14.90 -4.58 2.83
C PHE A 174 -13.96 -5.09 1.74
N ARG A 175 -13.45 -6.31 1.89
CA ARG A 175 -12.76 -7.06 0.84
C ARG A 175 -13.53 -8.36 0.64
N LEU A 176 -14.06 -8.55 -0.56
CA LEU A 176 -14.66 -9.80 -1.00
C LEU A 176 -13.59 -10.57 -1.76
N GLU A 177 -13.38 -11.83 -1.40
CA GLU A 177 -12.33 -12.69 -1.94
C GLU A 177 -12.97 -13.96 -2.50
N ALA A 178 -12.53 -14.41 -3.68
CA ALA A 178 -12.97 -15.67 -4.25
C ALA A 178 -12.01 -16.80 -3.81
N GLU A 179 -12.53 -17.83 -3.16
CA GLU A 179 -11.77 -18.99 -2.70
C GLU A 179 -12.48 -20.28 -3.14
N THR A 180 -11.84 -21.09 -3.98
CA THR A 180 -12.33 -22.43 -4.41
C THR A 180 -13.82 -22.43 -4.85
N GLY A 181 -14.23 -21.43 -5.63
CA GLY A 181 -15.61 -21.28 -6.11
C GLY A 181 -16.60 -20.65 -5.13
N ASN A 182 -16.18 -20.26 -3.92
CA ASN A 182 -16.95 -19.49 -2.96
C ASN A 182 -16.52 -18.02 -2.97
N LEU A 183 -17.45 -17.12 -2.60
CA LEU A 183 -17.15 -15.72 -2.34
C LEU A 183 -17.22 -15.49 -0.83
N ILE A 184 -16.10 -15.13 -0.21
CA ILE A 184 -15.99 -14.88 1.22
C ILE A 184 -15.69 -13.40 1.50
N ALA A 185 -16.13 -12.89 2.64
CA ALA A 185 -15.72 -11.57 3.11
C ALA A 185 -14.42 -11.70 3.90
N GLY A 186 -13.27 -11.66 3.20
CA GLY A 186 -11.94 -11.80 3.79
C GLY A 186 -11.55 -10.63 4.69
N ARG A 187 -12.08 -9.42 4.45
CA ARG A 187 -11.93 -8.26 5.34
C ARG A 187 -13.24 -7.50 5.48
N ALA A 188 -13.51 -7.00 6.69
CA ALA A 188 -14.68 -6.18 7.00
C ALA A 188 -14.39 -5.35 8.25
N TYR A 189 -14.02 -4.08 8.08
CA TYR A 189 -13.59 -3.23 9.19
C TYR A 189 -14.03 -1.78 9.01
N ALA A 190 -14.01 -1.04 10.12
CA ALA A 190 -14.26 0.39 10.16
C ALA A 190 -13.05 1.11 10.77
N ASN A 191 -12.73 2.28 10.23
CA ASN A 191 -11.81 3.23 10.87
C ASN A 191 -12.61 4.38 11.47
N VAL A 192 -12.32 4.72 12.72
CA VAL A 192 -12.98 5.79 13.49
C VAL A 192 -11.91 6.72 14.05
N LEU A 193 -11.97 7.99 13.68
CA LEU A 193 -11.14 9.06 14.23
C LEU A 193 -11.89 9.77 15.36
N PHE A 194 -11.33 9.68 16.57
CA PHE A 194 -11.90 10.38 17.72
C PHE A 194 -11.44 11.84 17.79
N PRO A 195 -12.20 12.75 18.45
CA PRO A 195 -11.89 14.19 18.52
C PRO A 195 -10.51 14.59 19.06
N TRP A 196 -9.81 13.66 19.69
CA TRP A 196 -8.53 13.81 20.38
C TRP A 196 -7.37 13.23 19.54
N GLY A 197 -7.62 12.93 18.26
CA GLY A 197 -6.61 12.45 17.32
C GLY A 197 -6.20 10.99 17.52
N ILE A 198 -7.00 10.23 18.28
CA ILE A 198 -6.87 8.78 18.36
C ILE A 198 -7.65 8.16 17.22
N ALA A 199 -7.01 7.32 16.42
CA ALA A 199 -7.66 6.49 15.43
C ALA A 199 -7.93 5.10 16.03
N MET A 200 -9.05 4.51 15.66
CA MET A 200 -9.41 3.14 15.97
C MET A 200 -9.79 2.40 14.70
N THR A 201 -9.22 1.22 14.50
CA THR A 201 -9.62 0.25 13.48
C THR A 201 -10.30 -0.92 14.19
N ILE A 202 -11.52 -1.26 13.77
CA ILE A 202 -12.30 -2.35 14.36
C ILE A 202 -12.91 -3.25 13.29
N GLY A 203 -12.77 -4.57 13.47
CA GLY A 203 -13.40 -5.58 12.61
C GLY A 203 -12.43 -6.67 12.17
N ARG A 204 -12.68 -7.27 11.00
CA ARG A 204 -11.78 -8.25 10.37
C ARG A 204 -10.77 -7.52 9.48
N TRP A 205 -9.50 -7.53 9.86
CA TRP A 205 -8.44 -6.75 9.20
C TRP A 205 -7.13 -7.55 9.18
N ALA A 206 -6.31 -7.30 8.15
CA ALA A 206 -4.95 -7.82 8.07
C ALA A 206 -4.00 -6.83 8.74
N PHE A 207 -3.32 -7.29 9.78
CA PHE A 207 -2.42 -6.53 10.60
C PHE A 207 -0.98 -6.87 10.24
N ASP A 208 -0.30 -5.89 9.64
CA ASP A 208 1.11 -5.92 9.33
C ASP A 208 1.72 -4.55 9.64
N TRP A 209 2.27 -4.39 10.85
CA TRP A 209 2.97 -3.15 11.18
C TRP A 209 4.37 -3.10 10.57
N GLU A 210 4.94 -4.25 10.19
CA GLU A 210 6.30 -4.39 9.70
C GLU A 210 6.40 -3.79 8.30
N ALA A 211 5.37 -4.00 7.47
CA ALA A 211 5.16 -3.34 6.19
C ALA A 211 5.14 -1.81 6.32
N GLU A 212 4.26 -1.27 7.16
CA GLU A 212 4.08 0.17 7.36
C GLU A 212 5.37 0.86 7.80
N ARG A 213 6.24 0.10 8.46
CA ARG A 213 7.53 0.51 9.01
C ARG A 213 8.69 0.16 8.09
N GLY A 214 8.44 -0.57 7.01
CA GLY A 214 9.41 -1.18 6.10
C GLY A 214 10.56 -1.87 6.85
N LEU A 215 10.21 -2.87 7.65
CA LEU A 215 11.17 -3.71 8.37
C LEU A 215 11.63 -4.93 7.56
N TYR A 216 11.19 -5.03 6.31
CA TYR A 216 11.55 -6.07 5.36
C TYR A 216 11.56 -5.50 3.92
N ALA A 217 12.14 -6.23 2.96
CA ALA A 217 12.28 -5.81 1.56
C ALA A 217 11.44 -6.59 0.52
N ASP A 218 11.05 -7.82 0.83
CA ASP A 218 10.02 -8.63 0.14
C ASP A 218 9.03 -9.11 1.20
N ASN A 219 8.03 -9.94 0.88
CA ASN A 219 6.96 -10.26 1.84
C ASN A 219 7.38 -11.27 2.94
N ASP A 220 8.36 -10.87 3.74
CA ASP A 220 9.11 -11.64 4.73
C ASP A 220 8.95 -11.03 6.14
N ALA A 221 7.70 -10.70 6.49
CA ALA A 221 7.34 -10.30 7.85
C ALA A 221 7.69 -11.41 8.85
N LEU A 222 8.21 -11.02 10.03
CA LEU A 222 8.59 -11.99 11.06
C LEU A 222 7.44 -12.30 12.01
N LEU A 223 6.67 -11.28 12.42
CA LEU A 223 5.68 -11.36 13.50
C LEU A 223 4.30 -10.86 13.07
N THR A 224 4.21 -9.99 12.06
CA THR A 224 2.96 -9.39 11.63
C THR A 224 2.80 -9.47 10.12
N ASP A 225 1.94 -10.36 9.64
CA ASP A 225 1.22 -10.26 8.37
C ASP A 225 0.00 -11.18 8.50
N ARG A 226 -0.90 -10.82 9.41
CA ARG A 226 -1.93 -11.74 9.93
C ARG A 226 -3.32 -11.16 9.87
N ALA A 227 -4.29 -11.98 9.47
CA ALA A 227 -5.70 -11.58 9.47
C ALA A 227 -6.36 -11.95 10.80
N TYR A 228 -6.90 -10.94 11.50
CA TYR A 228 -7.64 -11.13 12.74
C TYR A 228 -9.14 -10.98 12.55
N SER A 229 -9.94 -11.66 13.38
CA SER A 229 -11.39 -11.63 13.29
C SER A 229 -12.08 -11.85 14.65
N PRO A 230 -12.42 -10.79 15.41
CA PRO A 230 -12.13 -9.36 15.18
C PRO A 230 -10.85 -8.86 15.86
N ILE A 231 -10.30 -7.75 15.33
CA ILE A 231 -9.29 -6.90 15.99
C ILE A 231 -9.88 -5.54 16.34
N ILE A 232 -9.46 -5.00 17.48
CA ILE A 232 -9.60 -3.59 17.84
C ILE A 232 -8.18 -3.04 17.99
N TYR A 233 -7.82 -2.10 17.12
CA TYR A 233 -6.50 -1.47 17.07
C TYR A 233 -6.68 0.03 17.30
N PHE A 234 -5.89 0.60 18.20
CA PHE A 234 -5.84 2.03 18.44
C PHE A 234 -4.44 2.54 18.16
N ASN A 235 -4.35 3.70 17.52
CA ASN A 235 -3.08 4.38 17.35
C ASN A 235 -3.22 5.90 17.42
N ARG A 236 -2.12 6.54 17.78
CA ARG A 236 -2.01 7.99 17.75
C ARG A 236 -0.55 8.42 17.67
N ARG A 237 -0.30 9.30 16.70
CA ARG A 237 0.94 10.05 16.60
C ARG A 237 0.79 11.43 17.23
N THR A 238 1.74 11.79 18.08
CA THR A 238 1.85 13.12 18.71
C THR A 238 3.28 13.62 18.56
N GLY A 239 3.53 14.40 17.51
CA GLY A 239 4.87 14.91 17.18
C GLY A 239 5.86 13.79 16.84
N SER A 240 6.91 13.67 17.65
CA SER A 240 7.98 12.68 17.51
C SER A 240 7.67 11.33 18.14
N VAL A 241 6.46 11.12 18.67
CA VAL A 241 6.07 9.85 19.30
C VAL A 241 4.82 9.31 18.63
N ASP A 242 4.82 8.03 18.28
CA ASP A 242 3.62 7.28 17.91
C ASP A 242 3.44 6.14 18.89
N PHE A 243 2.19 5.88 19.28
CA PHE A 243 1.87 4.73 20.11
C PHE A 243 0.67 4.01 19.52
N ALA A 244 0.69 2.70 19.68
CA ALA A 244 -0.38 1.82 19.26
C ALA A 244 -0.62 0.72 20.29
N PHE A 245 -1.86 0.27 20.38
CA PHE A 245 -2.22 -0.92 21.16
C PHE A 245 -3.40 -1.63 20.49
N TYR A 246 -3.47 -2.94 20.68
CA TYR A 246 -4.54 -3.72 20.09
C TYR A 246 -4.93 -4.91 20.96
N TYR A 247 -6.12 -5.40 20.66
CA TYR A 247 -6.67 -6.64 21.14
C TYR A 247 -7.34 -7.34 19.97
N ALA A 248 -6.93 -8.57 19.69
CA ALA A 248 -7.45 -9.42 18.63
C ALA A 248 -7.99 -10.72 19.24
N TYR A 249 -9.19 -11.12 18.87
CA TYR A 249 -9.83 -12.33 19.36
C TYR A 249 -9.84 -13.42 18.28
N PHE A 250 -9.72 -14.68 18.69
CA PHE A 250 -9.74 -15.86 17.83
C PHE A 250 -10.88 -16.79 18.21
N ASP A 251 -11.77 -17.05 17.24
CA ASP A 251 -13.07 -17.69 17.48
C ASP A 251 -13.10 -19.24 17.52
N PRO A 252 -12.05 -20.03 17.22
CA PRO A 252 -12.15 -21.48 17.48
C PRO A 252 -11.78 -21.89 18.93
N ASP A 253 -10.90 -21.15 19.61
CA ASP A 253 -10.25 -21.61 20.85
C ASP A 253 -10.40 -20.67 22.06
N GLU A 254 -11.25 -19.63 21.95
CA GLU A 254 -11.40 -18.55 22.96
C GLU A 254 -10.07 -17.85 23.33
N LEU A 255 -9.09 -17.88 22.42
CA LEU A 255 -7.79 -17.22 22.61
C LEU A 255 -7.87 -15.77 22.12
N ALA A 256 -6.98 -14.94 22.65
CA ALA A 256 -6.79 -13.57 22.24
C ALA A 256 -5.32 -13.22 22.20
N GLU A 257 -4.99 -12.33 21.28
CA GLU A 257 -3.69 -11.68 21.19
C GLU A 257 -3.86 -10.21 21.57
N TYR A 258 -2.92 -9.69 22.32
CA TYR A 258 -2.89 -8.29 22.69
C TYR A 258 -1.47 -7.77 22.60
N GLY A 259 -1.33 -6.50 22.27
CA GLY A 259 -0.01 -5.94 22.13
C GLY A 259 -0.01 -4.44 22.15
N GLY A 260 1.18 -3.90 22.27
CA GLY A 260 1.44 -2.47 22.36
C GLY A 260 2.78 -2.12 21.75
N ARG A 261 2.85 -0.91 21.23
CA ARG A 261 4.04 -0.38 20.56
C ARG A 261 4.23 1.09 20.83
N LEU A 262 5.50 1.48 20.90
CA LEU A 262 5.93 2.87 21.02
C LEU A 262 7.05 3.14 20.01
N ASP A 263 6.82 4.13 19.14
CA ASP A 263 7.78 4.57 18.13
C ASP A 263 8.25 6.00 18.43
N PHE A 264 9.56 6.22 18.37
CA PHE A 264 10.21 7.53 18.50
C PHE A 264 10.84 7.94 17.18
N PHE A 265 10.52 9.15 16.73
CA PHE A 265 11.01 9.73 15.47
C PHE A 265 11.98 10.89 15.74
N VAL A 266 13.19 10.79 15.19
CA VAL A 266 14.27 11.76 15.37
C VAL A 266 14.72 12.30 14.01
N GLY A 267 14.99 13.61 13.97
CA GLY A 267 15.55 14.29 12.80
C GLY A 267 14.66 14.20 11.56
N ASP A 268 13.42 14.70 11.65
CA ASP A 268 12.43 14.68 10.56
C ASP A 268 12.20 13.29 9.95
N ASN A 269 12.00 12.30 10.82
CA ASN A 269 11.80 10.88 10.47
C ASN A 269 13.02 10.19 9.83
N ARG A 270 14.22 10.77 9.93
CA ARG A 270 15.45 10.09 9.50
C ARG A 270 15.73 8.84 10.32
N LEU A 271 15.52 8.90 11.62
CA LEU A 271 15.62 7.74 12.51
C LEU A 271 14.28 7.48 13.18
N ARG A 272 13.81 6.24 13.11
CA ARG A 272 12.72 5.72 13.94
C ARG A 272 13.26 4.60 14.82
N LEU A 273 12.94 4.65 16.10
CA LEU A 273 13.22 3.60 17.08
C LEU A 273 11.88 3.09 17.61
N GLY A 274 11.65 1.79 17.52
CA GLY A 274 10.44 1.14 18.00
C GLY A 274 10.71 0.22 19.17
N LEU A 275 9.78 0.17 20.11
CA LEU A 275 9.66 -0.86 21.14
C LEU A 275 8.29 -1.48 21.02
N PHE A 276 8.20 -2.81 21.12
CA PHE A 276 6.92 -3.52 21.04
C PHE A 276 6.84 -4.65 22.05
N TYR A 277 5.61 -5.00 22.37
CA TYR A 277 5.22 -6.14 23.20
C TYR A 277 3.97 -6.78 22.60
N MET A 278 3.91 -8.11 22.61
CA MET A 278 2.79 -8.93 22.19
C MET A 278 2.62 -10.08 23.17
N GLY A 279 1.40 -10.42 23.55
CA GLY A 279 1.11 -11.56 24.40
C GLY A 279 -0.15 -12.27 23.94
N TRP A 280 -0.28 -13.53 24.37
CA TRP A 280 -1.44 -14.36 24.04
C TRP A 280 -2.11 -14.82 25.33
N THR A 281 -3.43 -14.79 25.36
CA THR A 281 -4.18 -15.47 26.41
C THR A 281 -4.16 -16.97 26.10
N THR A 282 -3.94 -17.80 27.11
CA THR A 282 -3.94 -19.26 26.95
C THR A 282 -5.20 -19.89 27.53
N ALA A 283 -5.54 -21.09 27.04
CA ALA A 283 -6.74 -21.79 27.46
C ALA A 283 -6.69 -22.13 28.97
N PRO A 284 -7.83 -22.11 29.69
CA PRO A 284 -7.85 -22.44 31.12
C PRO A 284 -7.22 -23.82 31.42
N GLY A 285 -6.18 -23.84 32.25
CA GLY A 285 -5.48 -25.07 32.66
C GLY A 285 -4.17 -25.36 31.92
N THR A 286 -3.79 -24.51 30.96
CA THR A 286 -2.46 -24.54 30.33
C THR A 286 -1.44 -23.80 31.18
N ALA A 287 -0.19 -24.28 31.18
CA ALA A 287 0.89 -23.71 31.99
C ALA A 287 1.75 -22.67 31.25
N LEU A 288 1.58 -22.56 29.93
CA LEU A 288 2.33 -21.62 29.09
C LEU A 288 1.58 -20.28 29.03
N ASP A 289 2.32 -19.18 29.10
CA ASP A 289 1.86 -17.79 28.95
C ASP A 289 2.85 -17.07 28.03
N PRO A 290 2.86 -17.39 26.72
CA PRO A 290 3.89 -16.91 25.84
C PRO A 290 3.71 -15.41 25.57
N PHE A 291 4.83 -14.71 25.48
CA PHE A 291 4.86 -13.31 25.05
C PHE A 291 6.13 -13.02 24.26
N VAL A 292 6.06 -11.93 23.51
CA VAL A 292 7.17 -11.41 22.72
C VAL A 292 7.38 -9.95 23.05
N TYR A 293 8.64 -9.58 23.12
CA TYR A 293 9.04 -8.20 23.21
C TYR A 293 10.25 -7.97 22.34
N GLY A 294 10.41 -6.73 21.92
CA GLY A 294 11.51 -6.42 21.04
C GLY A 294 11.69 -4.94 20.79
N ALA A 295 12.72 -4.68 20.01
CA ALA A 295 13.07 -3.37 19.56
C ALA A 295 13.40 -3.41 18.07
N ASP A 296 13.13 -2.33 17.38
CA ASP A 296 13.45 -2.21 15.97
C ASP A 296 13.82 -0.78 15.61
N PHE A 297 14.37 -0.61 14.41
CA PHE A 297 14.68 0.71 13.90
C PHE A 297 14.56 0.81 12.39
N THR A 298 14.37 2.03 11.91
CA THR A 298 14.72 2.43 10.55
C THR A 298 15.57 3.68 10.58
N PHE A 299 16.61 3.72 9.76
CA PHE A 299 17.53 4.83 9.68
C PHE A 299 17.87 5.18 8.23
N ASN A 300 17.34 6.32 7.77
CA ASN A 300 17.66 6.94 6.49
C ASN A 300 18.86 7.90 6.70
N PHE A 301 20.06 7.33 6.64
CA PHE A 301 21.28 8.03 7.03
C PHE A 301 21.84 8.94 5.93
N ALA A 302 21.51 8.67 4.67
CA ALA A 302 21.76 9.53 3.52
C ALA A 302 20.63 9.38 2.49
N GLU A 303 20.56 10.29 1.52
CA GLU A 303 19.58 10.19 0.44
C GLU A 303 19.78 8.89 -0.34
N GLY A 304 18.71 8.09 -0.46
CA GLY A 304 18.74 6.77 -1.08
C GLY A 304 19.51 5.70 -0.30
N PHE A 305 19.87 5.93 0.96
CA PHE A 305 20.46 4.92 1.83
C PHE A 305 19.61 4.69 3.08
N ARG A 306 19.30 3.43 3.35
CA ARG A 306 18.50 3.03 4.50
C ARG A 306 19.11 1.82 5.20
N ALA A 307 19.06 1.85 6.51
CA ALA A 307 19.27 0.69 7.38
C ALA A 307 17.99 0.42 8.17
N TYR A 308 17.73 -0.83 8.48
CA TYR A 308 16.65 -1.23 9.39
C TYR A 308 17.04 -2.52 10.10
N GLY A 309 16.40 -2.78 11.23
CA GLY A 309 16.64 -4.03 11.93
C GLY A 309 15.65 -4.25 13.04
N GLN A 310 15.59 -5.49 13.49
CA GLN A 310 14.69 -5.97 14.52
C GLN A 310 15.46 -6.90 15.46
N TYR A 311 15.17 -6.79 16.74
CA TYR A 311 15.48 -7.75 17.76
C TYR A 311 14.17 -8.19 18.39
N ILE A 312 13.96 -9.51 18.41
CA ILE A 312 12.77 -10.14 18.96
C ILE A 312 13.26 -11.14 20.00
N SER A 313 12.74 -11.02 21.22
CA SER A 313 12.87 -12.04 22.24
C SER A 313 11.50 -12.60 22.51
N GLU A 314 11.44 -13.92 22.51
CA GLU A 314 10.25 -14.66 22.82
C GLU A 314 10.43 -15.23 24.22
N ASP A 315 9.35 -15.31 24.98
CA ASP A 315 9.23 -16.10 26.20
C ASP A 315 8.08 -17.04 25.94
N LEU A 316 8.34 -18.35 25.97
CA LEU A 316 7.35 -19.36 25.61
C LEU A 316 6.45 -19.72 26.81
N GLY A 317 6.68 -19.10 27.98
CA GLY A 317 6.02 -19.43 29.24
C GLY A 317 6.53 -20.73 29.87
N GLY A 318 7.62 -21.29 29.34
CA GLY A 318 8.23 -22.55 29.76
C GLY A 318 8.89 -23.30 28.59
N ALA A 319 9.78 -24.24 28.92
CA ALA A 319 10.53 -24.97 27.91
C ALA A 319 9.63 -25.87 27.04
N VAL A 320 9.70 -25.64 25.73
CA VAL A 320 9.00 -26.35 24.66
C VAL A 320 9.92 -27.39 24.03
N ASN A 321 9.40 -28.56 23.70
CA ASN A 321 10.17 -29.56 22.97
C ASN A 321 10.10 -29.31 21.46
N VAL A 322 11.24 -29.07 20.83
CA VAL A 322 11.43 -28.94 19.37
C VAL A 322 12.40 -30.03 18.94
N LEU A 323 11.88 -31.06 18.24
CA LEU A 323 12.67 -32.19 17.72
C LEU A 323 13.56 -32.85 18.79
N GLY A 324 12.98 -33.12 19.97
CA GLY A 324 13.68 -33.73 21.10
C GLY A 324 14.57 -32.77 21.92
N THR A 325 14.57 -31.47 21.63
CA THR A 325 15.32 -30.44 22.35
C THR A 325 14.38 -29.52 23.10
N LEU A 326 14.58 -29.37 24.41
CA LEU A 326 13.85 -28.40 25.21
C LEU A 326 14.43 -26.99 24.96
N VAL A 327 13.61 -26.10 24.43
CA VAL A 327 13.91 -24.72 24.10
C VAL A 327 13.03 -23.80 24.93
N ASP A 328 13.62 -22.77 25.50
CA ASP A 328 12.89 -21.66 26.09
C ASP A 328 13.61 -20.36 25.75
N ASN A 329 12.84 -19.29 25.58
CA ASN A 329 13.29 -17.94 25.27
C ASN A 329 14.16 -17.75 24.01
N PRO A 330 13.75 -18.26 22.84
CA PRO A 330 14.50 -18.06 21.61
C PRO A 330 14.50 -16.58 21.17
N VAL A 331 15.51 -16.21 20.40
CA VAL A 331 15.64 -14.84 19.86
C VAL A 331 15.79 -14.81 18.34
N ILE A 332 15.31 -13.72 17.74
CA ILE A 332 15.48 -13.41 16.32
C ILE A 332 16.18 -12.05 16.18
N TYR A 333 17.18 -12.01 15.30
CA TYR A 333 17.85 -10.78 14.88
C TYR A 333 17.66 -10.59 13.38
N LYS A 334 17.30 -9.38 12.96
CA LYS A 334 17.29 -8.97 11.54
C LYS A 334 18.04 -7.66 11.37
N LEU A 335 18.84 -7.58 10.32
CA LEU A 335 19.49 -6.34 9.87
C LEU A 335 19.40 -6.26 8.34
N GLY A 336 18.82 -5.17 7.86
CA GLY A 336 18.71 -4.84 6.45
C GLY A 336 19.43 -3.55 6.10
N LEU A 337 20.05 -3.53 4.92
CA LEU A 337 20.66 -2.36 4.30
C LEU A 337 20.15 -2.25 2.87
N SER A 338 19.63 -1.09 2.49
CA SER A 338 19.19 -0.82 1.13
C SER A 338 19.82 0.45 0.58
N VAL A 339 20.15 0.40 -0.71
CA VAL A 339 20.66 1.51 -1.51
C VAL A 339 19.82 1.65 -2.77
N ASP A 340 19.29 2.84 -2.98
CA ASP A 340 18.42 3.14 -4.11
C ASP A 340 19.19 3.22 -5.43
N GLN A 341 18.50 2.85 -6.51
CA GLN A 341 19.05 2.92 -7.86
C GLN A 341 19.50 4.34 -8.24
N SER A 342 18.83 5.38 -7.74
CA SER A 342 19.19 6.78 -8.00
C SER A 342 20.59 7.14 -7.50
N VAL A 343 21.08 6.44 -6.48
CA VAL A 343 22.43 6.61 -5.93
C VAL A 343 23.44 5.83 -6.77
N LEU A 344 23.11 4.59 -7.14
CA LEU A 344 24.02 3.68 -7.83
C LEU A 344 24.06 3.89 -9.36
N ASN A 345 23.11 4.64 -9.91
CA ASN A 345 22.92 4.89 -11.36
C ASN A 345 22.80 3.62 -12.22
N PHE A 346 22.59 2.46 -11.59
CA PHE A 346 22.40 1.19 -12.27
C PHE A 346 21.24 0.46 -11.61
N THR A 347 21.48 -0.37 -10.59
CA THR A 347 20.46 -1.15 -9.88
C THR A 347 20.31 -0.66 -8.45
N SER A 348 19.14 -0.83 -7.84
CA SER A 348 19.04 -0.80 -6.38
C SER A 348 19.60 -2.11 -5.81
N VAL A 349 20.03 -2.06 -4.55
CA VAL A 349 20.54 -3.20 -3.81
C VAL A 349 19.91 -3.21 -2.43
N THR A 350 19.33 -4.33 -2.02
CA THR A 350 18.94 -4.58 -0.64
C THR A 350 19.58 -5.87 -0.17
N ALA A 351 20.27 -5.83 0.97
CA ALA A 351 20.81 -7.01 1.61
C ALA A 351 20.24 -7.12 3.02
N GLU A 352 19.79 -8.31 3.40
CA GLU A 352 19.33 -8.62 4.75
C GLU A 352 20.09 -9.81 5.31
N TYR A 353 20.34 -9.76 6.61
CA TYR A 353 20.80 -10.88 7.39
C TYR A 353 19.81 -11.12 8.52
N VAL A 354 19.38 -12.36 8.67
CA VAL A 354 18.49 -12.80 9.74
C VAL A 354 19.13 -13.98 10.45
N LYS A 355 19.13 -13.94 11.78
CA LYS A 355 19.45 -15.10 12.60
C LYS A 355 18.22 -15.45 13.42
N MET A 356 17.79 -16.69 13.36
CA MET A 356 16.72 -17.23 14.20
C MET A 356 17.26 -18.39 15.02
N GLU A 357 16.96 -18.41 16.31
CA GLU A 357 17.29 -19.56 17.16
C GLU A 357 16.22 -20.65 17.02
N ARG A 358 16.64 -21.90 17.27
CA ARG A 358 15.74 -23.05 17.35
C ARG A 358 14.59 -22.72 18.29
N GLY A 359 13.38 -23.06 17.88
CA GLY A 359 12.15 -22.82 18.62
C GLY A 359 11.62 -21.39 18.55
N ALA A 360 12.27 -20.47 17.85
CA ALA A 360 11.67 -19.17 17.54
C ALA A 360 10.42 -19.36 16.68
N PHE A 361 9.38 -18.58 16.92
CA PHE A 361 8.19 -18.58 16.08
C PHE A 361 8.24 -17.48 15.03
N TYR A 362 7.47 -17.65 13.97
CA TYR A 362 7.34 -16.65 12.92
C TYR A 362 5.96 -16.71 12.27
N THR A 363 5.60 -15.68 11.50
CA THR A 363 4.35 -15.66 10.74
C THR A 363 4.48 -16.35 9.39
N ASP A 364 3.61 -17.30 9.13
CA ASP A 364 3.51 -18.00 7.86
C ASP A 364 2.44 -17.37 6.96
N ARG A 365 2.79 -17.24 5.69
CA ARG A 365 1.85 -17.09 4.61
C ARG A 365 2.31 -18.00 3.46
N THR A 366 1.86 -19.25 3.50
CA THR A 366 2.30 -20.38 2.64
C THR A 366 2.21 -20.15 1.14
N SER A 367 1.55 -19.07 0.70
CA SER A 367 1.31 -18.72 -0.70
C SER A 367 2.08 -17.47 -1.18
N GLN A 368 3.08 -16.99 -0.43
CA GLN A 368 3.82 -15.79 -0.81
C GLN A 368 4.95 -16.10 -1.80
N PRO A 369 4.87 -15.59 -3.05
CA PRO A 369 5.93 -15.78 -4.00
C PRO A 369 7.21 -15.09 -3.54
N TYR A 370 8.33 -15.78 -3.65
CA TYR A 370 9.70 -15.39 -3.34
C TYR A 370 10.01 -15.11 -1.86
N GLY A 371 9.12 -15.43 -0.93
CA GLY A 371 9.39 -15.31 0.51
C GLY A 371 10.21 -16.48 1.08
N TYR A 372 10.61 -16.41 2.36
CA TYR A 372 11.45 -17.42 3.03
C TYR A 372 10.96 -18.86 2.84
N LEU A 373 9.65 -19.07 2.95
CA LEU A 373 9.04 -20.39 2.84
C LEU A 373 9.03 -20.95 1.42
N GLU A 374 8.71 -20.15 0.41
CA GLU A 374 8.82 -20.63 -0.98
C GLU A 374 10.29 -20.83 -1.37
N ALA A 375 11.21 -20.04 -0.80
CA ALA A 375 12.64 -20.17 -1.04
C ALA A 375 13.28 -21.43 -0.42
N GLN A 376 12.64 -22.09 0.55
CA GLN A 376 13.18 -23.29 1.23
C GLN A 376 12.28 -24.53 1.21
N GLY A 377 10.97 -24.34 1.14
CA GLY A 377 9.96 -25.39 1.25
C GLY A 377 9.85 -26.10 2.60
N PHE A 378 10.77 -25.85 3.54
CA PHE A 378 10.86 -26.50 4.85
C PHE A 378 11.38 -25.53 5.91
N LEU A 379 10.47 -24.88 6.64
CA LEU A 379 10.80 -24.13 7.85
C LEU A 379 9.97 -24.57 9.07
N ILE A 380 9.05 -25.52 8.89
CA ILE A 380 7.97 -25.81 9.85
C ILE A 380 7.98 -27.28 10.24
N ASP A 381 8.20 -27.56 11.53
CA ASP A 381 7.67 -28.76 12.17
C ASP A 381 6.46 -28.38 13.04
N THR A 382 5.26 -28.76 12.60
CA THR A 382 4.02 -28.66 13.40
C THR A 382 3.64 -29.98 14.06
N SER A 383 4.39 -31.06 13.81
CA SER A 383 3.94 -32.44 14.05
C SER A 383 4.12 -32.92 15.49
N GLU A 384 4.94 -32.24 16.30
CA GLU A 384 5.25 -32.67 17.69
C GLU A 384 4.36 -32.07 18.79
N PHE A 385 3.29 -31.32 18.44
CA PHE A 385 2.29 -30.84 19.42
C PHE A 385 0.91 -31.51 19.28
N PRO A 386 0.76 -32.84 19.47
CA PRO A 386 -0.54 -33.44 19.67
C PRO A 386 -1.06 -33.08 21.07
N GLY A 387 -1.75 -31.95 21.21
CA GLY A 387 -2.63 -31.68 22.36
C GLY A 387 -2.28 -30.53 23.30
N GLU A 388 -1.29 -29.69 23.00
CA GLU A 388 -1.07 -28.42 23.72
C GLU A 388 -1.53 -27.26 22.82
N PRO A 389 -2.41 -26.35 23.29
CA PRO A 389 -2.99 -25.30 22.47
C PRO A 389 -1.99 -24.16 22.32
N VAL A 390 -0.96 -24.36 21.51
CA VAL A 390 -0.23 -23.23 20.97
C VAL A 390 -1.12 -22.60 19.91
N SER A 391 -1.43 -21.31 20.08
CA SER A 391 -2.37 -20.51 19.28
C SER A 391 -2.48 -20.94 17.80
N PRO A 392 -3.69 -21.00 17.20
CA PRO A 392 -3.93 -21.36 15.78
C PRO A 392 -3.34 -20.36 14.76
N VAL A 393 -2.50 -19.45 15.24
CA VAL A 393 -1.91 -18.29 14.55
C VAL A 393 -0.39 -18.40 14.50
N LEU A 394 0.21 -19.29 15.31
CA LEU A 394 1.62 -19.61 15.26
C LEU A 394 1.79 -20.76 14.28
N SER A 395 2.36 -20.44 13.13
CA SER A 395 2.36 -21.34 11.99
C SER A 395 3.57 -22.27 11.93
N GLY A 396 4.34 -22.33 13.01
CA GLY A 396 5.50 -23.19 13.11
C GLY A 396 6.56 -22.61 14.01
N TYR A 397 7.49 -23.48 14.37
CA TYR A 397 8.71 -23.13 15.06
C TYR A 397 9.89 -23.42 14.13
N ILE A 398 10.91 -22.57 14.21
CA ILE A 398 12.16 -22.84 13.54
C ILE A 398 12.76 -24.10 14.16
N ALA A 399 12.89 -25.16 13.36
CA ALA A 399 13.33 -26.48 13.83
C ALA A 399 14.80 -26.50 14.29
N ASP A 400 15.61 -25.52 13.88
CA ASP A 400 17.02 -25.44 14.22
C ASP A 400 17.59 -24.03 14.07
N ASP A 401 18.68 -23.70 14.77
CA ASP A 401 19.36 -22.42 14.62
C ASP A 401 19.71 -22.19 13.14
N VAL A 402 19.29 -21.05 12.58
CA VAL A 402 19.48 -20.73 11.17
C VAL A 402 19.99 -19.32 10.96
N ASP A 403 20.99 -19.20 10.09
CA ASP A 403 21.45 -17.95 9.51
C ASP A 403 20.89 -17.81 8.09
N ILE A 404 20.18 -16.73 7.83
CA ILE A 404 19.58 -16.41 6.53
C ILE A 404 20.26 -15.16 5.98
N PHE A 405 20.79 -15.27 4.77
CA PHE A 405 21.25 -14.12 4.01
C PHE A 405 20.36 -13.92 2.80
N PHE A 406 19.85 -12.70 2.62
CA PHE A 406 19.04 -12.31 1.49
C PHE A 406 19.68 -11.16 0.73
N LEU A 407 19.66 -11.23 -0.61
CA LEU A 407 20.08 -10.17 -1.51
C LEU A 407 19.03 -9.96 -2.59
N LYS A 408 18.58 -8.72 -2.75
CA LYS A 408 17.68 -8.27 -3.81
C LYS A 408 18.34 -7.19 -4.65
N LEU A 409 18.26 -7.34 -5.96
CA LEU A 409 18.67 -6.32 -6.93
C LEU A 409 17.47 -5.95 -7.78
N THR A 410 17.06 -4.68 -7.78
CA THR A 410 16.00 -4.20 -8.66
C THR A 410 16.56 -3.18 -9.64
N GLN A 411 16.47 -3.48 -10.93
CA GLN A 411 16.89 -2.62 -12.01
C GLN A 411 15.66 -2.13 -12.76
N GLN A 412 15.34 -0.85 -12.60
CA GLN A 412 14.37 -0.16 -13.44
C GLN A 412 15.05 0.26 -14.74
N TRP A 413 14.57 -0.23 -15.88
CA TRP A 413 15.12 0.08 -17.20
C TRP A 413 14.36 1.23 -17.89
N SER A 414 13.05 1.30 -17.66
CA SER A 414 12.17 2.37 -18.16
C SER A 414 10.97 2.55 -17.22
N ASP A 415 10.00 3.38 -17.57
CA ASP A 415 8.69 3.46 -16.89
C ASP A 415 7.89 2.14 -16.92
N LYS A 416 8.21 1.24 -17.86
CA LYS A 416 7.44 0.00 -18.09
C LYS A 416 8.20 -1.28 -17.81
N VAL A 417 9.52 -1.25 -17.78
CA VAL A 417 10.34 -2.47 -17.70
C VAL A 417 11.23 -2.43 -16.48
N ALA A 418 11.18 -3.49 -15.70
CA ALA A 418 12.08 -3.74 -14.58
C ALA A 418 12.55 -5.19 -14.57
N THR A 419 13.70 -5.43 -13.96
CA THR A 419 14.16 -6.78 -13.62
C THR A 419 14.50 -6.85 -12.15
N VAL A 420 14.12 -7.95 -11.50
CA VAL A 420 14.42 -8.23 -10.09
C VAL A 420 15.23 -9.50 -10.02
N GLN A 421 16.32 -9.49 -9.25
CA GLN A 421 17.07 -10.68 -8.88
C GLN A 421 16.99 -10.86 -7.37
N ARG A 422 16.81 -12.10 -6.93
CA ARG A 422 16.76 -12.48 -5.52
C ARG A 422 17.72 -13.63 -5.28
N TYR A 423 18.40 -13.59 -4.16
CA TYR A 423 19.24 -14.67 -3.69
C TYR A 423 19.01 -14.86 -2.20
N TYR A 424 18.71 -16.09 -1.79
CA TYR A 424 18.71 -16.51 -0.40
C TYR A 424 19.80 -17.56 -0.17
N SER A 425 20.42 -17.50 1.00
CA SER A 425 21.23 -18.57 1.56
C SER A 425 20.74 -18.85 2.96
N PHE A 426 20.47 -20.12 3.24
CA PHE A 426 20.04 -20.62 4.55
C PHE A 426 21.11 -21.59 5.05
N ASP A 427 21.66 -21.30 6.22
CA ASP A 427 22.74 -22.04 6.87
C ASP A 427 22.25 -22.51 8.24
N TYR A 428 21.89 -23.80 8.32
CA TYR A 428 21.39 -24.45 9.53
C TYR A 428 22.54 -25.01 10.36
N LYS A 429 22.51 -24.82 11.67
CA LYS A 429 23.67 -25.15 12.53
C LYS A 429 23.70 -26.58 13.06
N GLY A 430 22.56 -27.24 13.15
CA GLY A 430 22.45 -28.61 13.61
C GLY A 430 22.56 -29.63 12.47
N ARG A 431 22.13 -30.86 12.76
CA ARG A 431 22.26 -32.01 11.84
C ARG A 431 20.90 -32.47 11.30
N ASP A 432 19.86 -31.69 11.55
CA ASP A 432 18.48 -32.10 11.36
C ASP A 432 17.88 -31.55 10.06
N LEU A 433 18.41 -30.43 9.55
CA LEU A 433 18.00 -29.80 8.28
C LEU A 433 19.21 -29.47 7.39
N PRO A 434 19.09 -29.61 6.06
CA PRO A 434 20.14 -29.20 5.14
C PRO A 434 20.12 -27.70 4.87
N ASP A 435 21.31 -27.13 4.66
CA ASP A 435 21.47 -25.82 4.06
C ASP A 435 20.79 -25.76 2.68
N ALA A 436 20.27 -24.60 2.32
CA ALA A 436 19.73 -24.36 0.99
C ALA A 436 20.13 -22.99 0.44
N LYS A 437 20.11 -22.90 -0.89
CA LYS A 437 20.29 -21.65 -1.62
C LYS A 437 19.17 -21.50 -2.62
N SER A 438 18.56 -20.33 -2.66
CA SER A 438 17.54 -20.01 -3.66
C SER A 438 18.04 -18.86 -4.52
N PHE A 439 17.87 -18.97 -5.82
CA PHE A 439 18.08 -17.90 -6.78
C PHE A 439 16.81 -17.68 -7.58
N ALA A 440 16.35 -16.44 -7.66
CA ALA A 440 15.23 -16.08 -8.51
C ALA A 440 15.53 -14.86 -9.38
N PHE A 441 14.95 -14.86 -10.57
CA PHE A 441 14.98 -13.77 -11.53
C PHE A 441 13.57 -13.49 -12.04
N SER A 442 13.14 -12.23 -11.98
CA SER A 442 11.87 -11.78 -12.49
C SER A 442 12.06 -10.69 -13.54
N PHE A 443 11.36 -10.80 -14.66
CA PHE A 443 11.18 -9.74 -15.64
C PHE A 443 9.77 -9.16 -15.50
N LEU A 444 9.67 -7.88 -15.21
CA LEU A 444 8.41 -7.19 -15.00
C LEU A 444 8.12 -6.24 -16.17
N TYR A 445 6.89 -6.30 -16.67
CA TYR A 445 6.41 -5.44 -17.75
C TYR A 445 5.06 -4.81 -17.44
N GLN A 446 5.03 -3.48 -17.34
CA GLN A 446 3.82 -2.68 -17.23
C GLN A 446 3.24 -2.39 -18.61
N TYR A 447 2.11 -3.00 -18.95
CA TYR A 447 1.46 -2.78 -20.25
C TYR A 447 0.59 -1.52 -20.23
N THR A 448 -0.27 -1.40 -19.22
CA THR A 448 -1.08 -0.21 -18.88
C THR A 448 -1.03 0.01 -17.37
N PRO A 449 -1.46 1.16 -16.81
CA PRO A 449 -1.49 1.36 -15.35
C PRO A 449 -2.29 0.30 -14.56
N SER A 450 -3.19 -0.41 -15.22
CA SER A 450 -4.09 -1.43 -14.64
C SER A 450 -3.72 -2.87 -15.01
N LEU A 451 -2.70 -3.07 -15.85
CA LEU A 451 -2.31 -4.40 -16.34
C LEU A 451 -0.78 -4.51 -16.43
N SER A 452 -0.22 -5.46 -15.69
CA SER A 452 1.20 -5.82 -15.73
C SER A 452 1.40 -7.34 -15.77
N PHE A 453 2.62 -7.72 -16.15
CA PHE A 453 3.05 -9.10 -16.25
C PHE A 453 4.38 -9.28 -15.55
N GLU A 454 4.55 -10.42 -14.90
CA GLU A 454 5.83 -10.90 -14.37
C GLU A 454 6.15 -12.25 -15.00
N LEU A 455 7.34 -12.38 -15.59
CA LEU A 455 7.92 -13.66 -15.96
C LEU A 455 9.05 -13.96 -14.99
N GLY A 456 8.82 -14.92 -14.10
CA GLY A 456 9.77 -15.33 -13.08
C GLY A 456 10.39 -16.70 -13.36
N TYR A 457 11.60 -16.87 -12.86
CA TYR A 457 12.28 -18.14 -12.71
C TYR A 457 12.85 -18.21 -11.30
N GLN A 458 12.68 -19.33 -10.64
CA GLN A 458 13.29 -19.63 -9.35
C GLN A 458 13.94 -21.01 -9.40
N GLN A 459 15.08 -21.12 -8.75
CA GLN A 459 15.78 -22.38 -8.49
C GLN A 459 16.15 -22.44 -7.01
N VAL A 460 15.98 -23.61 -6.40
CA VAL A 460 16.42 -23.90 -5.04
C VAL A 460 17.32 -25.13 -5.07
N ASP A 461 18.51 -24.99 -4.48
CA ASP A 461 19.52 -26.02 -4.37
C ASP A 461 19.76 -26.35 -2.88
N TRP A 462 19.64 -27.62 -2.50
CA TRP A 462 19.91 -28.10 -1.14
C TRP A 462 21.27 -28.78 -1.03
N SER A 463 21.89 -28.71 0.14
CA SER A 463 23.14 -29.41 0.42
C SER A 463 22.96 -30.94 0.42
N SER A 464 23.95 -31.63 -0.14
CA SER A 464 23.93 -33.10 -0.28
C SER A 464 24.02 -33.80 1.07
N GLY A 465 23.21 -34.85 1.31
CA GLY A 465 23.32 -35.71 2.50
C GLY A 465 21.99 -36.05 3.17
N PHE A 466 20.91 -35.39 2.78
CA PHE A 466 19.55 -35.74 3.14
C PHE A 466 18.82 -36.35 1.95
N ASP A 467 17.88 -37.26 2.20
CA ASP A 467 17.05 -37.93 1.18
C ASP A 467 15.93 -37.00 0.65
N ILE A 468 16.21 -35.69 0.62
CA ILE A 468 15.35 -34.68 0.01
C ILE A 468 15.92 -34.28 -1.35
N ARG A 469 15.10 -34.58 -2.38
CA ARG A 469 14.79 -33.75 -3.55
C ARG A 469 15.90 -32.76 -3.93
N GLN A 470 16.81 -33.20 -4.81
CA GLN A 470 17.89 -32.36 -5.33
C GLN A 470 17.36 -31.49 -6.48
N ASP A 471 17.68 -30.20 -6.43
CA ASP A 471 17.43 -29.16 -7.44
C ASP A 471 15.95 -28.99 -7.84
N GLU A 472 15.29 -27.98 -7.24
CA GLU A 472 13.92 -27.61 -7.55
C GLU A 472 13.90 -26.33 -8.36
N SER A 473 13.02 -26.24 -9.34
CA SER A 473 12.86 -25.05 -10.15
C SER A 473 11.41 -24.77 -10.54
N ARG A 474 11.10 -23.50 -10.68
CA ARG A 474 9.79 -23.00 -11.10
C ARG A 474 9.98 -21.90 -12.12
N ILE A 475 9.23 -21.95 -13.20
CA ILE A 475 8.99 -20.82 -14.09
C ILE A 475 7.54 -20.39 -13.87
N ASN A 476 7.30 -19.10 -13.69
CA ASN A 476 5.96 -18.56 -13.54
C ASN A 476 5.73 -17.38 -14.50
N LEU A 477 4.54 -17.30 -15.05
CA LEU A 477 4.04 -16.14 -15.77
C LEU A 477 2.81 -15.63 -15.03
N THR A 478 2.99 -14.54 -14.30
CA THR A 478 1.95 -13.94 -13.48
C THR A 478 1.37 -12.72 -14.18
N THR A 479 0.04 -12.64 -14.24
CA THR A 479 -0.70 -11.50 -14.79
C THR A 479 -1.41 -10.78 -13.66
N TYR A 480 -1.11 -9.49 -13.52
CA TYR A 480 -1.73 -8.63 -12.52
C TYR A 480 -2.72 -7.67 -13.19
N ILE A 481 -3.94 -7.66 -12.70
CA ILE A 481 -4.99 -6.74 -13.14
C ILE A 481 -5.48 -5.96 -11.93
N THR A 482 -5.47 -4.62 -12.01
CA THR A 482 -5.98 -3.73 -10.96
C THR A 482 -6.96 -2.72 -11.55
N PHE A 483 -8.00 -2.36 -10.80
CA PHE A 483 -9.04 -1.43 -11.27
C PHE A 483 -9.64 -0.56 -10.16
#